data_AF-A0A951UAX3-F1
#
_entry.id   AF-A0A951UAX3-F1
#
_cell.length_a   1.000
_cell.length_b   1.000
_cell.length_c   1.000
_cell.angle_alpha   90.00
_cell.angle_beta   90.00
_cell.angle_gamma   90.00
#
_symmetry.space_group_name_H-M   'P 1'
#
loop_
_entity.id
_entity.type
_entity.pdbx_description
1 polymer ?
#
loop_
_entity_poly.entity_id
_entity_poly.type
_entity_poly.pdbx_seq_one_letter_code
_entity_poly.pdbx_strand_id
1 'polypeptide(L)' 'MIYLSDGFEGGDTRFYIHQHYLALLEKEAVPDVSVVPKNGMALCFRHELLHEGTRVIRGRKYVLRSDVMYFLKPNGK' A
#
# COMPACT_ATOMS: atom_id res chain seq x y z
N MET A 1 4.17 3.05 -5.16
CA MET A 1 5.36 2.91 -4.29
C MET A 1 6.22 1.77 -4.81
N ILE A 2 7.56 1.85 -4.72
CA ILE A 2 8.51 0.83 -5.18
C ILE A 2 9.44 0.46 -4.02
N TYR A 3 9.65 -0.83 -3.78
CA TYR A 3 10.57 -1.35 -2.76
C TYR A 3 11.96 -1.54 -3.37
N LEU A 4 12.99 -0.92 -2.75
CA LEU A 4 14.35 -0.81 -3.31
C LEU A 4 15.40 -1.66 -2.58
N SER A 5 14.98 -2.49 -1.63
CA SER A 5 15.88 -3.26 -0.77
C SER A 5 15.24 -4.55 -0.32
N ASP A 6 16.07 -5.52 0.07
CA ASP A 6 15.72 -6.76 0.77
C ASP A 6 16.58 -6.90 2.05
N GLY A 7 16.42 -8.01 2.79
CA GLY A 7 17.31 -8.38 3.90
C GLY A 7 17.03 -7.65 5.22
N PHE A 8 15.84 -7.07 5.37
CA PHE A 8 15.37 -6.48 6.63
C PHE A 8 14.23 -7.32 7.23
N GLU A 9 13.94 -7.08 8.51
CA GLU A 9 12.87 -7.74 9.25
C GLU A 9 11.79 -6.71 9.65
N GLY A 10 10.51 -7.11 9.56
CA GLY A 10 9.38 -6.19 9.69
C GLY A 10 9.29 -5.23 8.51
N GLY A 11 8.66 -4.08 8.69
CA GLY A 11 8.59 -3.08 7.64
C GLY A 11 7.53 -3.35 6.58
N ASP A 12 6.53 -4.18 6.83
CA ASP A 12 5.39 -4.40 5.94
C ASP A 12 4.65 -3.09 5.65
N THR A 13 4.01 -3.01 4.48
CA THR A 13 3.01 -1.96 4.22
C THR A 13 1.64 -2.48 4.61
N ARG A 14 1.11 -1.96 5.71
CA ARG A 14 -0.17 -2.38 6.29
C ARG A 14 -1.27 -1.42 5.88
N PHE A 15 -2.43 -1.95 5.49
CA PHE A 15 -3.63 -1.20 5.17
C PHE A 15 -4.72 -1.43 6.22
N TYR A 16 -5.39 -0.34 6.61
CA TYR A 16 -6.52 -0.37 7.54
C TYR A 16 -7.81 -0.18 6.74
N ILE A 17 -8.46 -1.29 6.39
CA ILE A 17 -9.68 -1.25 5.59
C ILE A 17 -10.88 -1.18 6.53
N HIS A 18 -11.62 -0.06 6.49
CA HIS A 18 -12.87 0.08 7.23
C HIS A 18 -13.92 -0.91 6.71
N GLN A 19 -14.69 -1.49 7.64
CA GLN A 19 -15.66 -2.55 7.38
C GLN A 19 -16.71 -2.23 6.30
N HIS A 20 -17.00 -0.95 6.05
CA HIS A 20 -17.92 -0.52 5.00
C HIS A 20 -17.40 -0.76 3.57
N TYR A 21 -16.08 -0.79 3.34
CA TYR A 21 -15.50 -1.16 2.05
C TYR A 21 -15.50 -2.68 1.80
N LEU A 22 -15.77 -3.47 2.84
CA LEU A 22 -15.70 -4.94 2.83
C LEU A 22 -17.05 -5.59 2.50
N ALA A 23 -18.13 -4.82 2.37
CA ALA A 23 -19.44 -5.35 1.99
C ALA A 23 -19.46 -5.97 0.57
N LEU A 24 -18.42 -5.71 -0.23
CA LEU A 24 -18.22 -6.26 -1.57
C LEU A 24 -17.21 -7.43 -1.62
N LEU A 25 -16.61 -7.80 -0.48
CA LEU A 25 -15.64 -8.89 -0.37
C LEU A 25 -16.22 -9.99 0.54
N GLU A 26 -15.85 -11.24 0.28
CA GLU A 26 -16.31 -12.37 1.09
C GLU A 26 -15.93 -12.17 2.57
N LYS A 27 -16.88 -12.44 3.47
CA LYS A 27 -16.82 -12.15 4.91
C LYS A 27 -15.62 -12.77 5.64
N GLU A 28 -15.00 -13.80 5.07
CA GLU A 28 -13.83 -14.48 5.64
C GLU A 28 -12.49 -13.99 5.03
N ALA A 29 -12.52 -13.11 4.04
CA ALA A 29 -11.37 -12.68 3.27
C ALA A 29 -10.80 -11.32 3.70
N VAL A 30 -10.99 -10.92 4.97
CA VAL A 30 -10.45 -9.64 5.45
C VAL A 30 -9.36 -9.86 6.49
N PRO A 31 -8.19 -10.35 6.07
CA PRO A 31 -7.00 -10.17 6.87
C PRO A 31 -6.65 -8.67 6.88
N ASP A 32 -6.02 -8.21 7.95
CA ASP A 32 -5.17 -7.02 7.88
C ASP A 32 -4.29 -7.14 6.62
N VAL A 33 -4.60 -6.34 5.59
CA VAL A 33 -3.91 -6.47 4.30
C VAL A 33 -2.51 -5.89 4.49
N SER A 34 -1.55 -6.78 4.68
CA SER A 34 -0.14 -6.43 4.84
C SER A 34 0.64 -6.93 3.63
N VAL A 35 1.40 -6.03 3.03
CA VAL A 35 2.29 -6.34 1.89
C VAL A 35 3.71 -6.44 2.41
N VAL A 36 4.26 -7.64 2.39
CA VAL A 36 5.68 -7.89 2.69
C VAL A 36 6.51 -7.32 1.54
N PRO A 37 7.48 -6.43 1.80
CA PRO A 37 8.22 -5.80 0.72
C PRO A 37 9.25 -6.75 0.11
N LYS A 38 9.37 -6.70 -1.22
CA LYS A 38 10.37 -7.43 -2.00
C LYS A 38 11.04 -6.47 -2.96
N ASN A 39 12.37 -6.49 -3.03
CA ASN A 39 13.13 -5.60 -3.90
C ASN A 39 12.66 -5.71 -5.36
N GLY A 40 12.48 -4.55 -6.00
CA GLY A 40 11.97 -4.41 -7.36
C GLY A 40 10.45 -4.46 -7.47
N MET A 41 9.71 -4.81 -6.41
CA MET A 41 8.24 -4.83 -6.45
C MET A 41 7.66 -3.42 -6.37
N ALA A 42 6.71 -3.14 -7.27
CA ALA A 42 5.89 -1.94 -7.25
C ALA A 42 4.51 -2.23 -6.64
N LEU A 43 4.15 -1.47 -5.62
CA LEU A 43 2.84 -1.49 -4.98
C LEU A 43 2.01 -0.27 -5.42
N CYS A 44 0.87 -0.54 -6.08
CA CYS A 44 -0.10 0.47 -6.51
C CYS A 44 -1.39 0.33 -5.69
N PHE A 45 -1.87 1.44 -5.14
CA PHE A 45 -3.06 1.47 -4.28
C PHE A 45 -3.68 2.87 -4.33
N ARG A 46 -4.96 2.97 -3.96
CA ARG A 46 -5.65 4.26 -3.87
C ARG A 46 -5.06 5.11 -2.75
N HIS A 47 -4.75 6.36 -3.06
CA HIS A 47 -4.13 7.30 -2.13
C HIS A 47 -4.89 7.45 -0.79
N GLU A 48 -6.22 7.35 -0.83
CA GLU A 48 -7.11 7.54 0.32
C GLU A 48 -7.14 6.37 1.30
N LEU A 49 -6.58 5.20 0.92
CA LEU A 49 -6.52 4.06 1.83
C LEU A 49 -5.57 4.40 2.99
N LEU A 50 -6.06 4.30 4.23
CA LEU A 50 -5.22 4.47 5.40
C LEU A 50 -4.19 3.33 5.43
N HIS A 51 -2.92 3.71 5.46
CA HIS A 51 -1.81 2.75 5.41
C HIS A 51 -0.62 3.25 6.20
N GLU A 52 0.20 2.31 6.67
CA GLU A 52 1.48 2.60 7.31
C GLU A 52 2.60 1.71 6.77
N GLY A 53 3.83 2.21 6.85
CA GLY A 53 5.01 1.34 6.87
C GLY A 53 5.25 0.92 8.31
N THR A 54 5.03 -0.35 8.63
CA THR A 54 5.25 -0.87 9.98
C THR A 54 6.74 -0.74 10.38
N ARG A 55 7.04 -0.91 11.67
CA ARG A 55 8.40 -0.80 12.19
C ARG A 55 9.34 -1.78 11.48
N VAL A 56 10.50 -1.28 11.03
CA VAL A 56 11.65 -2.11 10.67
C VAL A 56 12.34 -2.55 11.96
N ILE A 57 12.36 -3.85 12.21
CA ILE A 57 12.91 -4.46 13.43
C ILE A 57 14.44 -4.61 13.29
N ARG A 58 14.91 -5.01 12.10
CA ARG A 58 16.33 -5.22 11.80
C ARG A 58 16.64 -4.85 10.35
N GLY A 59 17.85 -4.33 10.11
CA GLY A 59 18.29 -3.91 8.78
C GLY A 59 17.78 -2.52 8.41
N ARG A 60 17.64 -2.25 7.11
CA ARG A 60 17.15 -0.96 6.61
C ARG A 60 16.30 -1.18 5.36
N LYS A 61 15.09 -0.63 5.37
CA LYS A 61 14.16 -0.63 4.24
C LYS A 61 14.27 0.68 3.45
N TYR A 62 14.51 0.58 2.15
CA TYR A 62 14.46 1.70 1.21
C TYR A 62 13.24 1.60 0.31
N VAL A 63 12.55 2.73 0.12
CA VAL A 63 11.33 2.84 -0.68
C VAL A 63 11.34 4.12 -1.48
N LEU A 64 10.83 4.06 -2.71
CA LEU A 64 10.48 5.22 -3.51
C LEU A 64 8.95 5.35 -3.57
N ARG A 65 8.42 6.50 -3.17
CA ARG A 65 6.99 6.82 -3.28
C ARG A 65 6.79 7.89 -4.35
N SER A 66 5.74 7.70 -5.13
CA SER A 66 5.18 8.69 -6.05
C SER A 66 3.66 8.49 -6.06
N ASP A 67 2.93 9.57 -6.30
CA ASP A 67 1.48 9.61 -6.38
C ASP A 67 1.07 10.02 -7.80
N VAL A 68 -0.01 9.41 -8.30
CA VAL A 68 -0.61 9.78 -9.60
C VAL A 68 -1.75 10.74 -9.33
N MET A 69 -1.57 11.99 -9.73
CA MET A 69 -2.61 13.01 -9.66
C MET A 69 -3.31 13.10 -11.01
N TYR A 70 -4.65 13.12 -11.01
CA TYR A 70 -5.45 13.24 -12.21
C TYR A 70 -6.63 14.17 -11.97
N PHE A 71 -7.15 14.75 -13.06
CA PHE A 71 -8.38 15.53 -13.07
C PHE A 71 -9.23 15.08 -14.24
N LEU A 72 -10.56 15.19 -14.11
CA LEU A 72 -11.45 14.95 -15.22
C LEU A 72 -11.21 16.06 -16.26
N LYS A 73 -10.95 15.69 -17.52
CA LYS A 73 -10.88 16.68 -18.59
C LYS A 73 -12.24 17.39 -18.68
N PRO A 74 -12.30 18.72 -18.66
CA PRO A 74 -13.56 19.44 -18.87
C PRO A 74 -14.18 19.00 -20.19
N ASN A 75 -15.48 18.69 -20.20
CA ASN A 75 -16.20 18.55 -21.46
C ASN A 75 -16.16 19.90 -22.16
N GLY A 76 -15.51 19.95 -23.33
CA GLY A 76 -15.34 21.19 -24.07
C GLY A 76 -16.69 21.84 -24.39
N LYS A 77 -16.77 23.16 -24.15
CA LYS A 77 -17.44 24.08 -25.06
C LYS A 77 -16.36 24.91 -25.72
#